data_AF-A0A6P9B386-F1
#
_entry.id   AF-A0A6P9B386-F1
#
_cell.length_a   1.000
_cell.length_b   1.000
_cell.length_c   1.000
_cell.angle_alpha   90.00
_cell.angle_beta   90.00
_cell.angle_gamma   90.00
#
_symmetry.space_group_name_H-M   'P 1'
#
loop_
_entity.id
_entity.type
_entity.pdbx_description
1 polymer ?
#
loop_
_entity_poly.entity_id
_entity_poly.type
_entity_poly.pdbx_seq_one_letter_code
_entity_poly.pdbx_strand_id
1 'polypeptide(L)'
;MRERILTHYFRGPVPNSIWPSSGPDQVLGTSVLIQARKRGNHEYFFHHRNHLDVNVVIREAYHLMECTPDDIHPVRMLEDFAPLTKGQYPIFNKYPKFIVDYQSQERERIRQEEIEYLRERQLLHEIEAKAIEHRVEDETWYRKQELLQEAEEQRRKILLTEEEKLAEQRRRWVQAYILCSQVVWKLNAELQGKITKKTCFR
;
A
#
# COMPACT_ATOMS: atom_id res chain seq x y z
N MET A 1 -28.50 -31.31 -34.90
CA MET A 1 -28.66 -29.92 -35.41
C MET A 1 -27.59 -29.58 -36.45
N ARG A 2 -26.29 -29.57 -36.10
CA ARG A 2 -25.19 -29.18 -37.01
C ARG A 2 -25.11 -30.02 -38.30
N GLU A 3 -25.25 -31.34 -38.23
CA GLU A 3 -25.10 -32.21 -39.41
C GLU A 3 -26.17 -31.99 -40.48
N ARG A 4 -27.43 -31.76 -40.09
CA ARG A 4 -28.54 -31.50 -41.02
C ARG A 4 -28.42 -30.14 -41.72
N ILE A 5 -28.03 -29.12 -40.96
CA ILE A 5 -27.77 -27.78 -41.48
C ILE A 5 -26.62 -27.83 -42.50
N LEU A 6 -25.53 -28.54 -42.17
CA LEU A 6 -24.42 -28.76 -43.09
C LEU A 6 -24.85 -29.52 -44.36
N THR A 7 -25.69 -30.56 -44.27
CA THR A 7 -26.20 -31.23 -45.47
C THR A 7 -27.04 -30.34 -46.38
N HIS A 8 -27.78 -29.36 -45.84
CA HIS A 8 -28.50 -28.38 -46.68
C HIS A 8 -27.54 -27.37 -47.33
N TYR A 9 -26.49 -26.93 -46.63
CA TYR A 9 -25.47 -26.05 -47.22
C TYR A 9 -24.63 -26.72 -48.30
N PHE A 10 -24.28 -28.00 -48.14
CA PHE A 10 -23.43 -28.73 -49.11
C PHE A 10 -24.20 -29.32 -50.30
N ARG A 11 -25.53 -29.45 -50.21
CA ARG A 11 -26.36 -30.09 -51.25
C ARG A 11 -27.36 -29.14 -51.93
N GLY A 12 -27.50 -27.90 -51.43
CA GLY A 12 -28.38 -26.86 -51.97
C GLY A 12 -27.74 -26.07 -53.13
N PRO A 13 -28.54 -25.43 -53.99
CA PRO A 13 -28.07 -24.82 -55.24
C PRO A 13 -27.37 -23.45 -55.12
N VAL A 14 -27.17 -22.89 -53.92
CA VAL A 14 -26.67 -21.49 -53.78
C VAL A 14 -25.72 -21.28 -52.61
N PRO A 15 -24.46 -20.82 -52.86
CA PRO A 15 -23.51 -20.41 -51.83
C PRO A 15 -23.99 -19.24 -50.95
N ASN A 16 -24.87 -18.38 -51.47
CA ASN A 16 -25.37 -17.17 -50.79
C ASN A 16 -26.53 -17.42 -49.81
N SER A 17 -26.92 -18.68 -49.60
CA SER A 17 -27.96 -19.10 -48.65
C SER A 17 -27.57 -18.96 -47.17
N ILE A 18 -26.33 -18.57 -46.88
CA ILE A 18 -25.86 -18.31 -45.51
C ILE A 18 -26.56 -17.06 -44.92
N TRP A 19 -26.82 -16.04 -45.74
CA TRP A 19 -27.36 -14.77 -45.25
C TRP A 19 -28.81 -14.85 -44.72
N PRO A 20 -29.73 -15.61 -45.33
CA PRO A 20 -31.07 -15.79 -44.78
C PRO A 20 -31.14 -16.79 -43.63
N SER A 21 -30.07 -17.54 -43.32
CA SER A 21 -30.13 -18.68 -42.38
C SER A 21 -29.80 -18.34 -40.92
N SER A 22 -29.13 -17.21 -40.66
CA SER A 22 -28.82 -16.70 -39.32
C SER A 22 -29.87 -15.75 -38.74
N GLY A 23 -30.74 -15.19 -39.59
CA GLY A 23 -31.87 -14.32 -39.20
C GLY A 23 -33.14 -15.01 -38.67
N PRO A 24 -33.57 -16.20 -39.15
CA PRO A 24 -34.85 -16.79 -38.79
C PRO A 24 -34.86 -17.30 -37.34
N ASP A 25 -33.70 -17.70 -36.81
CA ASP A 25 -33.54 -18.02 -35.37
C ASP A 25 -33.88 -16.82 -34.48
N GLN A 26 -33.57 -15.60 -34.95
CA GLN A 26 -33.94 -14.37 -34.25
C GLN A 26 -35.43 -14.05 -34.43
N VAL A 27 -36.00 -14.29 -35.62
CA VAL A 27 -37.44 -14.08 -35.91
C VAL A 27 -38.30 -15.02 -35.07
N LEU A 28 -37.93 -16.30 -34.95
CA LEU A 28 -38.65 -17.31 -34.17
C LEU A 28 -38.46 -17.14 -32.65
N GLY A 29 -37.33 -16.54 -32.22
CA GLY A 29 -37.02 -16.21 -30.82
C GLY A 29 -37.33 -14.77 -30.41
N THR A 30 -37.97 -13.96 -31.26
CA THR A 30 -38.17 -12.51 -31.06
C THR A 30 -38.83 -12.19 -29.73
N SER A 31 -39.84 -12.96 -29.29
CA SER A 31 -40.54 -12.70 -28.03
C SER A 31 -39.61 -12.78 -26.81
N VAL A 32 -38.70 -13.76 -26.79
CA VAL A 32 -37.74 -13.97 -25.69
C VAL A 32 -36.59 -12.96 -25.77
N LEU A 33 -36.12 -12.65 -26.98
CA LEU A 33 -35.07 -11.66 -27.21
C LEU A 33 -35.53 -10.22 -26.93
N ILE A 34 -36.76 -9.87 -27.27
CA ILE A 34 -37.36 -8.54 -27.02
C ILE A 34 -37.66 -8.35 -25.52
N GLN A 35 -38.06 -9.43 -24.82
CA GLN A 35 -38.29 -9.39 -23.36
C GLN A 35 -36.99 -9.36 -22.55
N ALA A 36 -35.84 -9.72 -23.13
CA ALA A 36 -34.55 -9.72 -22.46
C ALA A 36 -34.07 -8.27 -22.21
N ARG A 37 -34.28 -7.74 -21.00
CA ARG A 37 -33.89 -6.37 -20.63
C ARG A 37 -32.40 -6.20 -20.31
N LYS A 38 -31.66 -7.29 -20.07
CA LYS A 38 -30.23 -7.29 -19.68
C LYS A 38 -29.35 -7.89 -20.76
N ARG A 39 -28.17 -7.29 -21.00
CA ARG A 39 -27.18 -7.77 -21.99
C ARG A 39 -26.77 -9.23 -21.78
N GLY A 40 -26.56 -9.65 -20.53
CA GLY A 40 -26.16 -11.03 -20.21
C GLY A 40 -27.17 -12.10 -20.62
N ASN A 41 -28.47 -11.77 -20.70
CA ASN A 41 -29.50 -12.71 -21.14
C ASN A 41 -29.46 -12.95 -22.66
N HIS A 42 -29.03 -11.95 -23.42
CA HIS A 42 -28.81 -12.08 -24.86
C HIS A 42 -27.61 -12.99 -25.14
N GLU A 43 -26.48 -12.72 -24.48
CA GLU A 43 -25.27 -13.54 -24.60
C GLU A 43 -25.57 -15.00 -24.20
N TYR A 44 -26.30 -15.21 -23.10
CA TYR A 44 -26.73 -16.53 -22.69
C TYR A 44 -27.56 -17.24 -23.78
N PHE A 45 -28.52 -16.56 -24.40
CA PHE A 45 -29.36 -17.14 -25.45
C PHE A 45 -28.55 -17.60 -26.68
N PHE A 46 -27.52 -16.84 -27.09
CA PHE A 46 -26.70 -17.19 -28.27
C PHE A 46 -25.62 -18.25 -27.96
N HIS A 47 -25.15 -18.33 -26.72
CA HIS A 47 -24.14 -19.31 -26.31
C HIS A 47 -24.74 -20.67 -25.90
N HIS A 48 -26.03 -20.73 -25.56
CA HIS A 48 -26.71 -21.96 -25.17
C HIS A 48 -27.55 -22.53 -26.31
N ARG A 49 -27.64 -23.86 -26.38
CA ARG A 49 -28.41 -24.56 -27.41
C ARG A 49 -29.91 -24.38 -27.16
N ASN A 50 -30.55 -23.53 -27.95
CA ASN A 50 -32.01 -23.44 -27.97
C ASN A 50 -32.60 -24.57 -28.82
N HIS A 51 -33.74 -25.11 -28.39
CA HIS A 51 -34.47 -26.16 -29.11
C HIS A 51 -35.30 -25.53 -30.24
N LEU A 52 -34.65 -25.12 -31.32
CA LEU A 52 -35.33 -24.62 -32.53
C LEU A 52 -35.49 -25.76 -33.54
N ASP A 53 -36.67 -25.86 -34.16
CA ASP A 53 -36.88 -26.79 -35.28
C ASP A 53 -36.20 -26.25 -36.54
N VAL A 54 -35.15 -26.93 -36.95
CA VAL A 54 -34.32 -26.59 -38.12
C VAL A 54 -35.16 -26.49 -39.40
N ASN A 55 -36.23 -27.28 -39.55
CA ASN A 55 -37.05 -27.23 -40.75
C ASN A 55 -37.86 -25.93 -40.84
N VAL A 56 -38.34 -25.44 -39.68
CA VAL A 56 -39.08 -24.17 -39.60
C VAL A 56 -38.13 -23.01 -39.89
N VAL A 57 -36.92 -23.03 -39.32
CA VAL A 57 -35.88 -22.03 -39.56
C VAL A 57 -35.50 -21.97 -41.04
N ILE A 58 -35.26 -23.11 -41.68
CA ILE A 58 -34.88 -23.19 -43.09
C ILE A 58 -36.02 -22.70 -43.99
N ARG A 59 -37.27 -23.10 -43.72
CA ARG A 59 -38.42 -22.66 -44.50
C ARG A 59 -38.62 -21.15 -44.41
N GLU A 60 -38.49 -20.59 -43.20
CA GLU A 60 -38.62 -19.16 -42.98
C GLU A 60 -37.47 -18.38 -43.63
N ALA A 61 -36.24 -18.93 -43.62
CA ALA A 61 -35.10 -18.37 -44.33
C ALA A 61 -35.37 -18.21 -45.84
N TYR A 62 -35.91 -19.26 -46.47
CA TYR A 62 -36.27 -19.21 -47.89
C TYR A 62 -37.44 -18.27 -48.15
N HIS A 63 -38.45 -18.26 -47.27
CA HIS A 63 -39.58 -17.34 -47.38
C HIS A 63 -39.14 -15.87 -47.32
N LEU A 64 -38.25 -15.51 -46.39
CA LEU A 64 -37.69 -14.17 -46.29
C LEU A 64 -36.88 -13.79 -47.53
N MET A 65 -36.14 -14.74 -48.11
CA MET A 65 -35.39 -14.51 -49.34
C MET A 65 -36.32 -14.22 -50.53
N GLU A 66 -37.42 -14.97 -50.66
CA GLU A 66 -38.44 -14.77 -51.71
C GLU A 66 -39.22 -13.45 -51.54
N CYS A 67 -39.41 -12.98 -50.31
CA CYS A 67 -40.09 -11.73 -50.00
C CYS A 67 -39.18 -10.49 -50.01
N THR A 68 -37.87 -10.67 -50.20
CA THR A 68 -36.92 -9.55 -50.22
C THR A 68 -36.92 -8.88 -51.60
N PRO A 69 -37.15 -7.55 -51.70
CA PRO A 69 -37.08 -6.83 -52.97
C PRO A 69 -35.72 -6.96 -53.66
N ASP A 70 -35.72 -6.89 -55.00
CA ASP A 70 -34.54 -7.07 -55.85
C ASP A 70 -33.37 -6.11 -55.56
N ASP A 71 -33.64 -4.97 -54.93
CA ASP A 71 -32.65 -3.95 -54.55
C ASP A 71 -31.78 -4.38 -53.35
N ILE A 72 -32.30 -5.24 -52.47
CA ILE A 72 -31.64 -5.67 -51.21
C ILE A 72 -31.34 -7.18 -51.26
N HIS A 73 -31.55 -7.82 -52.41
CA HIS A 73 -31.38 -9.26 -52.51
C HIS A 73 -29.90 -9.66 -52.32
N PRO A 74 -29.58 -10.64 -51.45
CA PRO A 74 -28.20 -10.98 -51.07
C PRO A 74 -27.36 -11.45 -52.26
N VAL A 75 -27.97 -12.02 -53.29
CA VAL A 75 -27.27 -12.42 -54.54
C VAL A 75 -26.76 -11.22 -55.33
N ARG A 76 -27.35 -10.03 -55.17
CA ARG A 76 -26.90 -8.79 -55.84
C ARG A 76 -26.01 -7.94 -54.96
N MET A 77 -26.26 -7.93 -53.65
CA MET A 77 -25.47 -7.16 -52.69
C MET A 77 -24.12 -7.81 -52.35
N LEU A 78 -24.03 -9.14 -52.39
CA LEU A 78 -22.82 -9.87 -52.01
C LEU A 78 -22.14 -10.42 -53.25
N GLU A 79 -20.81 -10.33 -53.26
CA GLU A 79 -19.99 -11.01 -54.24
C GLU A 79 -20.06 -12.52 -54.03
N ASP A 80 -19.89 -13.28 -55.12
CA ASP A 80 -19.79 -14.73 -55.03
C ASP A 80 -18.59 -15.14 -54.17
N PHE A 81 -18.77 -16.22 -53.41
CA PHE A 81 -17.71 -16.77 -52.56
C PHE A 81 -16.51 -17.21 -53.42
N ALA A 82 -15.47 -16.38 -53.42
CA ALA A 82 -14.19 -16.69 -54.06
C ALA A 82 -13.26 -17.43 -53.09
N PRO A 83 -12.59 -18.51 -53.52
CA PRO A 83 -11.57 -19.16 -52.70
C PRO A 83 -10.38 -18.21 -52.49
N LEU A 84 -9.87 -18.14 -51.26
CA LEU A 84 -8.66 -17.39 -50.95
C LEU A 84 -7.47 -17.95 -51.76
N THR A 85 -6.60 -17.06 -52.26
CA THR A 85 -5.35 -17.48 -52.91
C THR A 85 -4.47 -18.22 -51.91
N LYS A 86 -4.05 -19.44 -52.27
CA LYS A 86 -3.21 -20.26 -51.39
C LYS A 86 -1.89 -19.52 -51.13
N GLY A 87 -1.64 -19.14 -49.88
CA GLY A 87 -0.36 -18.57 -49.43
C GLY A 87 -0.33 -17.05 -49.26
N GLN A 88 -1.39 -16.31 -49.58
CA GLN A 88 -1.45 -14.86 -49.33
C GLN A 88 -2.66 -14.52 -48.47
N TYR A 89 -2.42 -14.40 -47.16
CA TYR A 89 -3.40 -13.82 -46.25
C TYR A 89 -3.49 -12.31 -46.49
N PRO A 90 -4.69 -11.73 -46.64
CA PRO A 90 -4.85 -10.28 -46.74
C PRO A 90 -4.27 -9.58 -45.50
N ILE A 91 -3.57 -8.46 -45.72
CA ILE A 91 -3.02 -7.65 -44.62
C ILE A 91 -4.18 -7.09 -43.80
N PHE A 92 -4.35 -7.60 -42.58
CA PHE A 92 -5.46 -7.28 -41.70
C PHE A 92 -5.17 -6.00 -40.90
N ASN A 93 -5.43 -4.83 -41.50
CA ASN A 93 -5.20 -3.53 -40.87
C ASN A 93 -6.44 -2.94 -40.14
N LYS A 94 -7.49 -3.73 -39.92
CA LYS A 94 -8.77 -3.25 -39.35
C LYS A 94 -8.87 -3.45 -37.84
N TYR A 95 -7.76 -3.44 -37.11
CA TYR A 95 -7.83 -3.44 -35.65
C TYR A 95 -8.34 -2.08 -35.15
N PRO A 96 -9.25 -2.06 -34.16
CA PRO A 96 -9.66 -0.82 -33.52
C PRO A 96 -8.46 -0.20 -32.81
N LYS A 97 -7.84 0.83 -33.42
CA LYS A 97 -6.64 1.51 -32.88
C LYS A 97 -6.83 1.97 -31.44
N PHE A 98 -8.02 2.47 -31.13
CA PHE A 98 -8.42 2.90 -29.79
C PHE A 98 -8.16 1.86 -28.69
N ILE A 99 -8.46 0.58 -28.95
CA ILE A 99 -8.28 -0.48 -27.94
C ILE A 99 -6.79 -0.73 -27.70
N VAL A 100 -5.99 -0.75 -28.76
CA VAL A 100 -4.55 -1.04 -28.69
C VAL A 100 -3.79 0.12 -28.04
N ASP A 101 -4.16 1.36 -28.40
CA ASP A 101 -3.54 2.57 -27.88
C ASP A 101 -3.85 2.74 -26.39
N TYR A 102 -5.11 2.55 -25.98
CA TYR A 102 -5.51 2.62 -24.57
C TYR A 102 -4.78 1.59 -23.70
N GLN A 103 -4.72 0.32 -24.15
CA GLN A 103 -3.98 -0.72 -23.42
C GLN A 103 -2.49 -0.40 -23.29
N SER A 104 -1.91 0.26 -24.28
CA SER A 104 -0.50 0.64 -24.26
C SER A 104 -0.25 1.80 -23.29
N GLN A 105 -1.12 2.81 -23.28
CA GLN A 105 -1.07 3.90 -22.31
C GLN A 105 -1.26 3.40 -20.88
N GLU A 106 -2.22 2.51 -20.65
CA GLU A 106 -2.49 2.00 -19.30
C GLU A 106 -1.33 1.18 -18.76
N ARG A 107 -0.69 0.35 -19.61
CA ARG A 107 0.53 -0.38 -19.23
C ARG A 107 1.67 0.55 -18.85
N GLU A 108 1.86 1.62 -19.60
CA GLU A 108 2.92 2.59 -19.31
C GLU A 108 2.62 3.36 -18.01
N ARG A 109 1.35 3.71 -17.75
CA ARG A 109 0.95 4.32 -16.49
C ARG A 109 1.24 3.40 -15.29
N ILE A 110 0.84 2.13 -15.38
CA ILE A 110 1.10 1.12 -14.33
C ILE A 110 2.61 0.97 -14.10
N ARG A 111 3.40 0.96 -15.18
CA ARG A 111 4.86 0.85 -15.08
C ARG A 111 5.48 2.04 -14.32
N GLN A 112 5.00 3.25 -14.58
CA GLN A 112 5.47 4.46 -13.90
C GLN A 112 5.09 4.44 -12.42
N GLU A 113 3.84 4.10 -12.11
CA GLU A 113 3.35 3.92 -10.73
C GLU A 113 4.19 2.88 -9.96
N GLU A 114 4.54 1.76 -10.59
CA GLU A 114 5.37 0.72 -9.96
C GLU A 114 6.80 1.21 -9.68
N ILE A 115 7.39 1.97 -10.61
CA ILE A 115 8.71 2.58 -10.41
C ILE A 115 8.68 3.57 -9.24
N GLU A 116 7.66 4.42 -9.17
CA GLU A 116 7.48 5.39 -8.09
C GLU A 116 7.29 4.70 -6.74
N TYR A 117 6.42 3.68 -6.68
CA TYR A 117 6.21 2.87 -5.49
C TYR A 117 7.51 2.24 -4.97
N LEU A 118 8.35 1.71 -5.88
CA LEU A 118 9.64 1.14 -5.49
C LEU A 118 10.61 2.19 -4.94
N ARG A 119 10.62 3.41 -5.50
CA ARG A 119 11.44 4.52 -5.00
C ARG A 119 10.99 4.98 -3.62
N GLU A 120 9.69 5.15 -3.41
CA GLU A 120 9.14 5.51 -2.10
C GLU A 120 9.48 4.47 -1.04
N ARG A 121 9.36 3.19 -1.39
CA ARG A 121 9.71 2.09 -0.49
C ARG A 121 11.20 2.09 -0.13
N GLN A 122 12.08 2.38 -1.07
CA GLN A 122 13.52 2.54 -0.79
C GLN A 122 13.77 3.69 0.19
N LEU A 123 13.14 4.85 -0.04
CA LEU A 123 13.25 6.00 0.85
C LEU A 123 12.77 5.68 2.28
N LEU A 124 11.64 4.97 2.41
CA LEU A 124 11.13 4.55 3.71
C LEU A 124 12.11 3.66 4.46
N HIS A 125 12.72 2.68 3.78
CA HIS A 125 13.74 1.84 4.39
C HIS A 125 14.98 2.63 4.82
N GLU A 126 15.40 3.64 4.05
CA GLU A 126 16.50 4.53 4.46
C GLU A 126 16.14 5.36 5.70
N ILE A 127 14.90 5.86 5.79
CA ILE A 127 14.41 6.60 6.96
C ILE A 127 14.35 5.69 8.18
N GLU A 128 13.85 4.46 8.03
CA GLU A 128 13.81 3.46 9.10
C GLU A 128 15.21 3.13 9.60
N ALA A 129 16.18 2.91 8.70
CA ALA A 129 17.56 2.64 9.06
C ALA A 129 18.16 3.79 9.87
N LYS A 130 18.01 5.03 9.41
CA LYS A 130 18.47 6.23 10.15
C LYS A 130 17.78 6.39 11.50
N ALA A 131 16.48 6.08 11.59
CA ALA A 131 15.75 6.14 12.85
C ALA A 131 16.28 5.12 13.86
N ILE A 132 16.69 3.93 13.41
CA ILE A 132 17.33 2.92 14.25
C ILE A 132 18.71 3.41 14.71
N GLU A 133 19.53 3.95 13.81
CA GLU A 133 20.85 4.53 14.15
C GLU A 133 20.72 5.60 15.23
N HIS A 134 19.82 6.57 15.04
CA HIS A 134 19.58 7.64 16.02
C HIS A 134 19.09 7.10 17.37
N ARG A 135 18.23 6.08 17.38
CA ARG A 135 17.79 5.45 18.64
C ARG A 135 18.96 4.84 19.40
N VAL A 136 19.85 4.14 18.70
CA VAL A 136 21.05 3.56 19.32
C VAL A 136 21.97 4.65 19.84
N GLU A 137 22.17 5.73 19.08
CA GLU A 137 22.95 6.89 19.52
C GLU A 137 22.35 7.51 20.79
N ASP A 138 21.04 7.76 20.80
CA ASP A 138 20.31 8.30 21.95
C ASP A 138 20.46 7.40 23.19
N GLU A 139 20.28 6.09 23.05
CA GLU A 139 20.47 5.13 24.14
C GLU A 139 21.90 5.17 24.70
N THR A 140 22.91 5.23 23.83
CA THR A 140 24.31 5.35 24.29
C THR A 140 24.58 6.69 24.96
N TRP A 141 23.93 7.76 24.51
CA TRP A 141 24.03 9.09 25.11
C TRP A 141 23.39 9.14 26.49
N TYR A 142 22.17 8.60 26.63
CA TYR A 142 21.49 8.47 27.92
C TYR A 142 22.31 7.65 28.91
N ARG A 143 22.90 6.53 28.46
CA ARG A 143 23.76 5.72 29.31
C ARG A 143 25.00 6.47 29.79
N LYS A 144 25.64 7.26 28.92
CA LYS A 144 26.76 8.12 29.31
C LYS A 144 26.32 9.19 30.31
N GLN A 145 25.14 9.78 30.12
CA GLN A 145 24.63 10.82 31.00
C GLN A 145 24.33 10.26 32.41
N GLU A 146 23.73 9.08 32.50
CA GLU A 146 23.48 8.38 33.76
C GLU A 146 24.78 8.12 34.53
N LEU A 147 25.82 7.62 33.85
CA LEU A 147 27.14 7.41 34.45
C LEU A 147 27.77 8.70 34.98
N LEU A 148 27.60 9.82 34.25
CA LEU A 148 28.08 11.12 34.71
C LEU A 148 27.33 11.61 35.95
N GLN A 149 26.01 11.42 35.99
CA GLN A 149 25.19 11.77 37.15
C GLN A 149 25.59 10.94 38.38
N GLU A 150 25.77 9.64 38.22
CA GLU A 150 26.23 8.75 39.29
C GLU A 150 27.61 9.19 39.83
N ALA A 151 28.56 9.51 38.94
CA ALA A 151 29.87 10.00 39.33
C ALA A 151 29.79 11.34 40.07
N GLU A 152 28.90 12.25 39.65
CA GLU A 152 28.67 13.51 40.35
C GLU A 152 28.06 13.29 41.73
N GLU A 153 27.07 12.41 41.86
CA GLU A 153 26.49 12.06 43.16
C GLU A 153 27.51 11.45 44.11
N GLN A 154 28.37 10.56 43.62
CA GLN A 154 29.47 10.00 44.39
C GLN A 154 30.43 11.10 44.86
N ARG A 155 30.80 12.03 43.96
CA ARG A 155 31.63 13.19 44.31
C ARG A 155 30.98 14.05 45.40
N ARG A 156 29.68 14.35 45.28
CA ARG A 156 28.92 15.12 46.28
C ARG A 156 28.89 14.41 47.65
N LYS A 157 28.69 13.09 47.66
CA LYS A 157 28.72 12.28 48.90
C LYS A 157 30.09 12.35 49.57
N ILE A 158 31.18 12.20 48.82
CA ILE A 158 32.54 12.30 49.35
C ILE A 158 32.78 13.68 49.96
N LEU A 159 32.45 14.76 49.22
CA LEU A 159 32.59 16.13 49.71
C LEU A 159 31.81 16.36 51.01
N LEU A 160 30.56 15.88 51.08
CA LEU A 160 29.75 15.99 52.30
C LEU A 160 30.42 15.30 53.50
N THR A 161 30.94 14.08 53.31
CA THR A 161 31.64 13.36 54.39
C THR A 161 32.95 14.04 54.81
N GLU A 162 33.63 14.71 53.89
CA GLU A 162 34.84 15.50 54.19
C GLU A 162 34.49 16.78 54.96
N GLU A 163 33.44 17.48 54.55
CA GLU A 163 32.92 18.67 55.24
C GLU A 163 32.47 18.36 56.67
N GLU A 164 31.78 17.23 56.88
CA GLU A 164 31.38 16.76 58.21
C GLU A 164 32.60 16.53 59.11
N LYS A 165 33.63 15.83 58.61
CA LYS A 165 34.89 15.62 59.35
C LYS A 165 35.57 16.93 59.71
N LEU A 166 35.62 17.88 58.77
CA LEU A 166 36.19 19.21 59.02
C LEU A 166 35.37 20.00 60.04
N ALA A 167 34.04 19.91 59.98
CA ALA A 167 33.15 20.55 60.93
C ALA A 167 33.31 19.97 62.35
N GLU A 168 33.43 18.64 62.49
CA GLU A 168 33.74 17.97 63.75
C GLU A 168 35.09 18.40 64.32
N GLN A 169 36.13 18.45 63.49
CA GLN A 169 37.44 18.95 63.91
C GLN A 169 37.33 20.40 64.39
N ARG A 170 36.68 21.28 63.64
CA ARG A 170 36.44 22.68 64.04
C ARG A 170 35.69 22.77 65.37
N ARG A 171 34.63 21.98 65.57
CA ARG A 171 33.89 21.91 66.85
C ARG A 171 34.82 21.52 67.99
N ARG A 172 35.67 20.51 67.80
CA ARG A 172 36.65 20.06 68.82
C ARG A 172 37.66 21.14 69.16
N TRP A 173 38.23 21.83 68.16
CA TRP A 173 39.16 22.95 68.38
C TRP A 173 38.49 24.11 69.12
N VAL A 174 37.27 24.48 68.73
CA VAL A 174 36.49 25.53 69.40
C VAL A 174 36.18 25.16 70.85
N GLN A 175 35.75 23.92 71.11
CA GLN A 175 35.51 23.43 72.47
C GLN A 175 36.79 23.47 73.32
N ALA A 176 37.92 23.01 72.79
CA ALA A 176 39.21 23.07 73.47
C ALA A 176 39.65 24.51 73.77
N TYR A 177 39.45 25.43 72.82
CA TYR A 177 39.73 26.86 73.00
C TYR A 177 38.87 27.48 74.11
N ILE A 178 37.55 27.18 74.12
CA ILE A 178 36.63 27.66 75.16
C ILE A 178 37.06 27.15 76.54
N LEU A 179 37.37 25.86 76.66
CA LEU A 179 37.83 25.25 77.92
C LEU A 179 39.14 25.89 78.41
N CYS A 180 40.12 26.05 77.52
CA CYS A 180 41.38 26.70 77.85
C CYS A 180 41.16 28.14 78.33
N SER A 181 40.33 28.92 77.62
CA SER A 181 39.96 30.29 78.00
C SER A 181 39.29 30.35 79.37
N GLN A 182 38.36 29.43 79.68
CA GLN A 182 37.73 29.34 81.00
C GLN A 182 38.74 29.04 82.11
N VAL A 183 39.71 28.15 81.86
CA VAL A 183 40.77 27.82 82.83
C VAL A 183 41.68 29.03 83.06
N VAL A 184 42.12 29.70 81.99
CA VAL A 184 42.94 30.92 82.08
C VAL A 184 42.20 32.01 82.85
N TRP A 185 40.91 32.21 82.55
CA TRP A 185 40.08 33.19 83.24
C TRP A 185 39.95 32.87 84.74
N LYS A 186 39.70 31.60 85.10
CA LYS A 186 39.66 31.14 86.51
C LYS A 186 41.00 31.36 87.23
N LEU A 187 42.12 30.98 86.61
CA LEU A 187 43.45 31.16 87.17
C LEU A 187 43.80 32.65 87.37
N ASN A 188 43.44 33.50 86.41
CA ASN A 188 43.64 34.95 86.53
C ASN A 188 42.78 35.53 87.66
N ALA A 189 41.51 35.12 87.78
CA ALA A 189 40.65 35.53 88.89
C ALA A 189 41.23 35.10 90.25
N GLU A 190 41.75 33.88 90.37
CA GLU A 190 42.45 33.41 91.59
C GLU A 190 43.73 34.21 91.88
N LEU A 191 44.52 34.54 90.86
CA LEU A 191 45.73 35.35 91.01
C LEU A 191 45.40 36.78 91.45
N GLN A 192 44.40 37.42 90.85
CA GLN A 192 43.91 38.74 91.28
C GLN A 192 43.38 38.71 92.72
N GLY A 193 42.68 37.64 93.12
CA GLY A 193 42.27 37.41 94.50
C GLY A 193 43.44 37.24 95.49
N LYS A 194 44.57 36.68 95.05
CA LYS A 194 45.80 36.57 95.87
C LYS A 194 46.58 37.88 95.93
N ILE A 195 46.60 38.66 94.85
CA ILE A 195 47.27 39.98 94.79
C ILE A 195 46.54 40.98 95.69
N THR A 196 45.22 41.08 95.61
CA THR A 196 44.41 42.00 96.42
C THR A 196 44.52 41.71 97.93
N LYS A 197 44.59 40.43 98.32
CA LYS A 197 44.84 40.02 99.71
C LYS A 197 46.24 40.36 100.21
N LYS A 198 47.27 40.31 99.35
CA LYS A 198 48.64 40.73 99.69
C LYS A 198 48.79 42.25 99.82
N THR A 199 48.02 43.03 99.06
CA THR A 199 48.03 44.51 99.15
C THR A 199 47.24 45.07 100.33
N CYS A 200 46.29 44.32 100.90
CA CYS A 200 45.55 44.72 102.13
C CYS A 200 46.25 44.34 103.45
N PHE A 201 47.35 43.58 103.41
CA PHE A 201 48.09 43.14 104.59
C PHE A 201 49.42 43.87 104.79
N ARG A 202 49.55 45.08 104.20
CA ARG A 202 50.72 45.93 104.34
C ARG A 202 50.33 47.30 104.90
#